data_AF-A0A2U9PI83-F1
#
_entry.id   AF-A0A2U9PI83-F1
#
_cell.length_a   1.000
_cell.length_b   1.000
_cell.length_c   1.000
_cell.angle_alpha   90.00
_cell.angle_beta   90.00
_cell.angle_gamma   90.00
#
_symmetry.space_group_name_H-M   'P 1'
#
loop_
_entity.id
_entity.type
_entity.pdbx_description
1 polymer ?
#
loop_
_entity_poly.entity_id
_entity_poly.type
_entity_poly.pdbx_seq_one_letter_code
_entity_poly.pdbx_strand_id
1 'polypeptide(L)'
;MAKLDFWLRNPDYLANELLNDVDAGTAEPVVYLKHAERMLAGAAPTLHLYPMQRYMYGAWELPDNAMALLKSHGLVNQHRVSEPDADNSGRARRDYFLMQAGAQVLANIRAEVEQLHWYDLQADAIALLKVGPTGAAARARQYEQPEYAATPIGDIIAPILERTRTRFAEVAEAHGYKAGDAAAAAPCEIGVPR
;
A
#
# COMPACT_ATOMS: atom_id res chain seq x y z
N MET A 1 9.75 3.22 -1.33
CA MET A 1 9.36 1.82 -1.08
C MET A 1 8.61 1.68 0.25
N ALA A 2 9.24 1.87 1.42
CA ALA A 2 8.63 1.65 2.75
C ALA A 2 7.30 2.40 3.02
N LYS A 3 7.05 3.54 2.36
CA LYS A 3 5.81 4.30 2.54
C LYS A 3 4.61 3.69 1.82
N LEU A 4 4.77 3.17 0.61
CA LEU A 4 3.68 2.46 -0.08
C LEU A 4 3.43 1.09 0.56
N ASP A 5 4.52 0.44 0.99
CA ASP A 5 4.49 -0.82 1.73
C ASP A 5 3.65 -0.71 3.02
N PHE A 6 3.59 0.47 3.64
CA PHE A 6 2.72 0.69 4.79
C PHE A 6 1.25 0.39 4.49
N TRP A 7 0.71 0.94 3.40
CA TRP A 7 -0.69 0.72 3.02
C TRP A 7 -0.94 -0.70 2.53
N LEU A 8 0.05 -1.31 1.86
CA LEU A 8 -0.02 -2.72 1.49
C LEU A 8 -0.17 -3.60 2.74
N ARG A 9 0.57 -3.28 3.81
CA ARG A 9 0.59 -4.03 5.08
C ARG A 9 -0.53 -3.69 6.06
N ASN A 10 -1.21 -2.58 5.86
CA ASN A 10 -2.28 -2.11 6.75
C ASN A 10 -3.50 -1.75 5.91
N PRO A 11 -4.25 -2.77 5.44
CA PRO A 11 -5.39 -2.57 4.54
C PRO A 11 -6.53 -1.77 5.20
N ASP A 12 -6.63 -1.78 6.52
CA ASP A 12 -7.54 -0.93 7.30
C ASP A 12 -7.16 0.55 7.24
N TYR A 13 -5.87 0.88 7.28
CA TYR A 13 -5.38 2.24 7.04
C TYR A 13 -5.56 2.67 5.58
N LEU A 14 -5.30 1.79 4.62
CA LEU A 14 -5.57 2.07 3.21
C LEU A 14 -7.06 2.31 2.95
N ALA A 15 -7.95 1.47 3.49
CA ALA A 15 -9.39 1.66 3.40
C ALA A 15 -9.80 3.03 3.98
N ASN A 16 -9.26 3.41 5.14
CA ASN A 16 -9.56 4.70 5.75
C ASN A 16 -9.10 5.90 4.90
N GLU A 17 -7.98 5.77 4.19
CA GLU A 17 -7.52 6.80 3.25
C GLU A 17 -8.42 6.92 2.01
N LEU A 18 -8.93 5.80 1.49
CA LEU A 18 -9.91 5.83 0.40
C LEU A 18 -11.21 6.53 0.84
N LEU A 19 -11.66 6.27 2.07
CA LEU A 19 -12.82 6.97 2.64
C LEU A 19 -12.59 8.48 2.77
N ASN A 20 -11.38 8.92 3.12
CA ASN A 20 -11.03 10.35 3.14
C ASN A 20 -11.23 11.01 1.77
N ASP A 21 -10.81 10.34 0.69
CA ASP A 21 -10.94 10.88 -0.67
C ASP A 21 -12.41 10.93 -1.12
N VAL A 22 -13.22 9.97 -0.70
CA VAL A 22 -14.68 9.97 -0.96
C VAL A 22 -15.35 11.13 -0.23
N ASP A 23 -15.10 11.29 1.07
CA ASP A 23 -15.66 12.39 1.87
C ASP A 23 -15.23 13.78 1.36
N ALA A 24 -13.99 13.88 0.87
CA ALA A 24 -13.47 15.11 0.26
C ALA A 24 -14.05 15.41 -1.13
N GLY A 25 -14.84 14.49 -1.71
CA GLY A 25 -15.38 14.62 -3.06
C GLY A 25 -14.31 14.56 -4.16
N THR A 26 -13.12 14.01 -3.87
CA THR A 26 -12.00 13.92 -4.83
C THR A 26 -11.93 12.54 -5.51
N ALA A 27 -12.80 11.63 -5.11
CA ALA A 27 -12.88 10.25 -5.58
C ALA A 27 -14.24 9.91 -6.19
N GLU A 28 -14.24 8.83 -6.99
CA GLU A 28 -15.46 8.19 -7.49
C GLU A 28 -15.94 7.20 -6.40
N PRO A 29 -17.10 7.44 -5.77
CA PRO A 29 -17.47 6.70 -4.56
C PRO A 29 -17.57 5.18 -4.76
N VAL A 30 -18.10 4.70 -5.90
CA VAL A 30 -18.38 3.28 -6.09
C VAL A 30 -17.09 2.47 -6.14
N VAL A 31 -16.09 2.89 -6.92
CA VAL A 31 -14.80 2.21 -7.01
C VAL A 31 -14.07 2.20 -5.66
N TYR A 32 -14.04 3.34 -4.95
CA TYR A 32 -13.29 3.46 -3.70
C TYR A 32 -13.92 2.64 -2.57
N LEU A 33 -15.26 2.71 -2.43
CA LEU A 33 -15.99 1.94 -1.43
C LEU A 33 -15.88 0.44 -1.67
N LYS A 34 -15.82 0.00 -2.93
CA LYS A 34 -15.59 -1.41 -3.27
C LYS A 34 -14.24 -1.94 -2.78
N HIS A 35 -13.18 -1.16 -2.96
CA HIS A 35 -11.86 -1.54 -2.45
C HIS A 35 -11.83 -1.54 -0.92
N ALA A 36 -12.45 -0.53 -0.28
CA ALA A 36 -12.56 -0.45 1.17
C ALA A 36 -13.33 -1.63 1.77
N GLU A 37 -14.49 -1.99 1.19
CA GLU A 37 -15.29 -3.15 1.63
C GLU A 37 -14.45 -4.44 1.63
N ARG A 38 -13.77 -4.73 0.52
CA ARG A 38 -12.93 -5.92 0.38
C ARG A 38 -11.82 -5.98 1.45
N MET A 39 -11.17 -4.86 1.72
CA MET A 39 -10.11 -4.77 2.74
C MET A 39 -10.64 -5.05 4.14
N LEU A 40 -11.79 -4.47 4.46
CA LEU A 40 -12.42 -4.61 5.77
C LEU A 40 -13.09 -5.97 5.96
N ALA A 41 -13.42 -6.70 4.89
CA ALA A 41 -13.96 -8.06 4.97
C ALA A 41 -12.95 -9.12 5.46
N GLY A 42 -11.68 -8.76 5.68
CA GLY A 42 -10.67 -9.70 6.19
C GLY A 42 -10.10 -10.62 5.11
N ALA A 43 -10.17 -10.24 3.84
CA ALA A 43 -9.67 -11.03 2.70
C ALA A 43 -8.13 -11.06 2.58
N ALA A 44 -7.39 -10.63 3.60
CA ALA A 44 -5.93 -10.62 3.58
C ALA A 44 -5.36 -12.04 3.71
N PRO A 45 -4.41 -12.45 2.84
CA PRO A 45 -3.82 -13.78 2.91
C PRO A 45 -2.91 -13.91 4.14
N THR A 46 -2.76 -15.13 4.67
CA THR A 46 -1.87 -15.43 5.81
C THR A 46 -0.40 -15.04 5.58
N LEU A 47 0.02 -14.91 4.31
CA LEU A 47 1.33 -14.41 3.90
C LEU A 47 1.63 -12.96 4.33
N HIS A 48 0.65 -12.27 4.93
CA HIS A 48 0.67 -10.84 5.27
C HIS A 48 1.11 -10.52 6.72
N LEU A 49 1.45 -11.52 7.54
CA LEU A 49 1.50 -11.40 9.00
C LEU A 49 2.75 -10.73 9.63
N TYR A 50 3.39 -9.76 8.97
CA TYR A 50 4.50 -9.01 9.58
C TYR A 50 4.03 -7.64 10.07
N PRO A 51 3.72 -7.48 11.37
CA PRO A 51 3.37 -6.18 11.93
C PRO A 51 4.55 -5.22 11.78
N MET A 52 4.27 -3.96 11.43
CA MET A 52 5.30 -2.94 11.34
C MET A 52 5.45 -2.19 12.66
N GLN A 53 6.70 -1.85 12.94
CA GLN A 53 7.08 -1.03 14.10
C GLN A 53 7.21 0.43 13.68
N ARG A 54 6.77 1.37 14.53
CA ARG A 54 7.10 2.78 14.33
C ARG A 54 8.57 3.01 14.69
N TYR A 55 9.36 3.52 13.76
CA TYR A 55 10.75 3.87 14.00
C TYR A 55 11.09 5.24 13.41
N MET A 56 11.59 6.14 14.26
CA MET A 56 11.93 7.54 13.94
C MET A 56 10.85 8.28 13.13
N TYR A 57 10.92 8.16 11.82
CA TYR A 57 10.20 8.93 10.81
C TYR A 57 9.22 8.09 9.98
N GLY A 58 8.98 6.82 10.36
CA GLY A 58 8.09 5.95 9.61
C GLY A 58 7.78 4.61 10.24
N ALA A 59 6.90 3.86 9.58
CA ALA A 59 6.91 2.42 9.68
C ALA A 59 8.21 1.86 9.13
N TRP A 60 8.86 0.98 9.90
CA TRP A 60 10.18 0.44 9.58
C TRP A 60 10.22 -1.08 9.74
N GLU A 61 10.99 -1.68 8.85
CA GLU A 61 11.46 -3.06 8.85
C GLU A 61 12.87 -3.04 8.23
N LEU A 62 13.63 -4.14 8.34
CA LEU A 62 14.78 -4.40 7.46
C LEU A 62 14.32 -5.13 6.18
N PRO A 63 13.92 -4.43 5.10
CA PRO A 63 13.68 -5.06 3.80
C PRO A 63 14.98 -5.60 3.17
N ASP A 64 16.14 -5.22 3.72
CA ASP A 64 17.47 -5.53 3.18
C ASP A 64 17.70 -7.04 3.01
N ASN A 65 17.16 -7.89 3.89
CA ASN A 65 17.33 -9.34 3.79
C ASN A 65 16.55 -9.93 2.60
N ALA A 66 15.28 -9.55 2.45
CA ALA A 66 14.47 -9.99 1.31
C ALA A 66 15.03 -9.43 -0.01
N MET A 67 15.43 -8.16 -0.02
CA MET A 67 16.04 -7.52 -1.18
C MET A 67 17.40 -8.11 -1.55
N ALA A 68 18.22 -8.51 -0.57
CA ALA A 68 19.49 -9.17 -0.82
C ALA A 68 19.29 -10.54 -1.49
N LEU A 69 18.29 -11.32 -1.05
CA LEU A 69 17.94 -12.59 -1.67
C LEU A 69 17.44 -12.40 -3.11
N LEU A 70 16.49 -11.49 -3.33
CA LEU A 70 15.98 -11.21 -4.67
C LEU A 70 17.10 -10.71 -5.60
N LYS A 71 18.04 -9.92 -5.07
CA LYS A 71 19.19 -9.41 -5.82
C LYS A 71 20.21 -10.51 -6.13
N SER A 72 20.50 -11.42 -5.20
CA SER A 72 21.46 -12.51 -5.41
C SER A 72 20.99 -13.47 -6.52
N HIS A 73 19.67 -13.59 -6.71
CA HIS A 73 19.06 -14.33 -7.81
C HIS A 73 18.84 -13.51 -9.10
N GLY A 74 19.28 -12.24 -9.14
CA GLY A 74 19.14 -11.38 -10.32
C GLY A 74 17.69 -11.00 -10.65
N LEU A 75 16.76 -11.14 -9.70
CA LEU A 75 15.34 -10.85 -9.91
C LEU A 75 15.04 -9.36 -9.77
N VAL A 76 15.78 -8.67 -8.91
CA VAL A 76 15.70 -7.22 -8.70
C VAL A 76 17.10 -6.61 -8.74
N ASN A 77 17.16 -5.33 -9.09
CA ASN A 77 18.38 -4.55 -8.94
C ASN A 77 18.10 -3.27 -8.14
N GLN A 78 19.16 -2.73 -7.53
CA GLN A 78 19.12 -1.45 -6.84
C GLN A 78 20.27 -0.57 -7.30
N HIS A 79 19.96 0.68 -7.63
CA HIS A 79 20.93 1.69 -7.97
C HIS A 79 20.95 2.78 -6.89
N ARG A 80 22.14 3.10 -6.38
CA ARG A 80 22.32 4.20 -5.44
C ARG A 80 22.63 5.46 -6.23
N VAL A 81 21.75 6.44 -6.13
CA VAL A 81 21.96 7.77 -6.72
C VAL A 81 22.47 8.68 -5.61
N SER A 82 23.72 9.10 -5.73
CA SER A 82 24.30 10.17 -4.91
C SER A 82 23.96 11.49 -5.57
N GLU A 83 23.30 12.40 -4.84
CA GLU A 83 23.05 13.76 -5.34
C GLU A 83 24.33 14.60 -5.16
N PRO A 84 24.94 15.12 -6.25
CA PRO A 84 26.26 15.76 -6.20
C PRO A 84 26.32 17.08 -5.41
N ASP A 85 25.18 17.74 -5.17
CA ASP A 85 25.11 19.14 -4.72
C ASP A 85 24.33 19.34 -3.41
N ALA A 86 24.00 18.26 -2.71
CA ALA A 86 23.36 18.35 -1.40
C ALA A 86 24.44 18.55 -0.33
N ASP A 87 24.87 19.81 -0.18
CA ASP A 87 25.77 20.29 0.87
C ASP A 87 25.41 19.59 2.20
N ASN A 88 26.25 18.64 2.58
CA ASN A 88 26.17 17.85 3.80
C ASN A 88 24.84 17.11 4.12
N SER A 89 24.16 16.52 3.13
CA SER A 89 23.06 15.57 3.42
C SER A 89 23.38 14.17 2.90
N GLY A 90 23.80 13.27 3.80
CA GLY A 90 24.11 11.86 3.54
C GLY A 90 22.91 10.99 3.13
N ARG A 91 21.92 11.53 2.42
CA ARG A 91 20.71 10.83 1.98
C ARG A 91 20.84 10.47 0.51
N ALA A 92 21.53 9.37 0.23
CA ALA A 92 21.53 8.80 -1.11
C ALA A 92 20.16 8.17 -1.43
N ARG A 93 19.59 8.53 -2.58
CA ARG A 93 18.37 7.90 -3.10
C ARG A 93 18.71 6.47 -3.55
N ARG A 94 17.77 5.54 -3.34
CA ARG A 94 17.86 4.17 -3.88
C ARG A 94 16.72 3.96 -4.85
N ASP A 95 17.09 3.67 -6.09
CA ASP A 95 16.16 3.31 -7.15
C ASP A 95 16.13 1.78 -7.26
N TYR A 96 14.93 1.20 -7.28
CA TYR A 96 14.72 -0.24 -7.34
C TYR A 96 14.11 -0.61 -8.68
N PHE A 97 14.64 -1.66 -9.30
CA PHE A 97 14.22 -2.12 -10.62
C PHE A 97 13.85 -3.59 -10.56
N LEU A 98 12.66 -3.93 -11.07
CA LEU A 98 12.30 -5.31 -11.35
C LEU A 98 12.97 -5.74 -12.64
N MET A 99 13.73 -6.84 -12.60
CA MET A 99 14.42 -7.38 -13.78
C MET A 99 13.48 -8.28 -14.56
N GLN A 100 13.79 -8.52 -15.83
CA GLN A 100 13.00 -9.41 -16.70
C GLN A 100 12.84 -10.82 -16.08
N ALA A 101 13.92 -11.36 -15.50
CA ALA A 101 13.86 -12.62 -14.76
C ALA A 101 12.89 -12.57 -13.58
N GLY A 102 12.89 -11.46 -12.82
CA GLY A 102 11.94 -11.24 -11.73
C GLY A 102 10.50 -11.14 -12.21
N ALA A 103 10.25 -10.43 -13.33
CA ALA A 103 8.93 -10.32 -13.93
C ALA A 103 8.40 -11.69 -14.39
N GLN A 104 9.25 -12.53 -15.00
CA GLN A 104 8.87 -13.88 -15.40
C GLN A 104 8.55 -14.77 -14.20
N VAL A 105 9.38 -14.73 -13.14
CA VAL A 105 9.10 -15.47 -11.90
C VAL A 105 7.77 -15.04 -11.29
N LEU A 106 7.50 -13.74 -11.23
CA LEU A 106 6.23 -13.22 -10.72
C LEU A 106 5.04 -13.70 -11.56
N ALA A 107 5.15 -13.69 -12.89
CA ALA A 107 4.10 -14.19 -13.78
C ALA A 107 3.80 -15.67 -13.53
N ASN A 108 4.83 -16.50 -13.36
CA ASN A 108 4.67 -17.92 -13.09
C ASN A 108 3.99 -18.16 -11.74
N ILE A 109 4.46 -17.50 -10.67
CA ILE A 109 3.88 -17.71 -9.33
C ILE A 109 2.45 -17.18 -9.27
N ARG A 110 2.13 -16.07 -9.95
CA ARG A 110 0.73 -15.58 -10.06
C ARG A 110 -0.20 -16.58 -10.73
N ALA A 111 0.29 -17.36 -11.69
CA ALA A 111 -0.51 -18.39 -12.36
C ALA A 111 -0.76 -19.61 -11.46
N GLU A 112 0.12 -19.86 -10.48
CA GLU A 112 0.06 -21.04 -9.62
C GLU A 112 -0.57 -20.76 -8.24
N VAL A 113 -0.44 -19.53 -7.74
CA VAL A 113 -0.81 -19.12 -6.39
C VAL A 113 -1.90 -18.06 -6.45
N GLU A 114 -3.16 -18.51 -6.42
CA GLU A 114 -4.35 -17.66 -6.49
C GLU A 114 -4.34 -16.54 -5.43
N GLN A 115 -3.83 -16.81 -4.23
CA GLN A 115 -3.78 -15.81 -3.16
C GLN A 115 -2.94 -14.58 -3.54
N LEU A 116 -2.04 -14.68 -4.53
CA LEU A 116 -1.26 -13.53 -4.97
C LEU A 116 -2.09 -12.46 -5.69
N HIS A 117 -3.27 -12.80 -6.22
CA HIS A 117 -4.19 -11.82 -6.80
C HIS A 117 -4.58 -10.73 -5.80
N TRP A 118 -4.57 -11.05 -4.50
CA TRP A 118 -4.80 -10.07 -3.45
C TRP A 118 -3.82 -8.89 -3.52
N TYR A 119 -2.54 -9.13 -3.82
CA TYR A 119 -1.52 -8.07 -3.90
C TYR A 119 -1.75 -7.14 -5.10
N ASP A 120 -2.30 -7.66 -6.20
CA ASP A 120 -2.67 -6.86 -7.37
C ASP A 120 -3.80 -5.89 -6.99
N LEU A 121 -4.85 -6.40 -6.36
CA LEU A 121 -5.97 -5.59 -5.87
C LEU A 121 -5.55 -4.53 -4.82
N GLN A 122 -4.51 -4.80 -4.03
CA GLN A 122 -3.94 -3.80 -3.13
C GLN A 122 -3.13 -2.75 -3.87
N ALA A 123 -2.32 -3.14 -4.86
CA ALA A 123 -1.56 -2.20 -5.67
C ALA A 123 -2.48 -1.24 -6.44
N ASP A 124 -3.57 -1.76 -6.99
CA ASP A 124 -4.62 -0.96 -7.66
C ASP A 124 -5.23 0.05 -6.68
N ALA A 125 -5.57 -0.38 -5.47
CA ALA A 125 -6.13 0.51 -4.46
C ALA A 125 -5.14 1.58 -3.97
N ILE A 126 -3.85 1.25 -3.84
CA ILE A 126 -2.81 2.23 -3.50
C ILE A 126 -2.66 3.28 -4.61
N ALA A 127 -2.77 2.88 -5.88
CA ALA A 127 -2.72 3.80 -7.01
C ALA A 127 -3.88 4.81 -7.01
N LEU A 128 -5.04 4.46 -6.44
CA LEU A 128 -6.18 5.38 -6.29
C LEU A 128 -5.90 6.58 -5.37
N LEU A 129 -4.98 6.45 -4.40
CA LEU A 129 -4.67 7.56 -3.49
C LEU A 129 -3.99 8.75 -4.18
N LYS A 130 -3.58 8.61 -5.45
CA LYS A 130 -2.90 9.65 -6.26
C LYS A 130 -1.79 10.37 -5.48
N VAL A 131 -1.09 9.63 -4.64
CA VAL A 131 -0.06 10.17 -3.76
C VAL A 131 1.07 10.66 -4.65
N GLY A 132 1.43 11.94 -4.49
CA GLY A 132 2.43 12.60 -5.32
C GLY A 132 3.75 11.81 -5.43
N PRO A 133 4.64 12.16 -6.38
CA PRO A 133 5.75 11.30 -6.81
C PRO A 133 6.83 11.06 -5.74
N THR A 134 6.69 11.65 -4.54
CA THR A 134 7.71 11.62 -3.49
C THR A 134 7.25 10.83 -2.27
N GLY A 135 8.20 10.15 -1.63
CA GLY A 135 7.95 9.51 -0.34
C GLY A 135 7.59 10.50 0.79
N ALA A 136 7.85 11.80 0.60
CA ALA A 136 7.47 12.84 1.54
C ALA A 136 5.95 13.08 1.55
N ALA A 137 5.31 13.10 0.37
CA ALA A 137 3.85 13.23 0.26
C ALA A 137 3.14 12.02 0.91
N ALA A 138 3.61 10.81 0.60
CA ALA A 138 3.09 9.59 1.23
C ALA A 138 3.23 9.62 2.76
N ARG A 139 4.37 10.11 3.25
CA ARG A 139 4.61 10.27 4.68
C ARG A 139 3.65 11.30 5.29
N ALA A 140 3.49 12.47 4.69
CA ALA A 140 2.63 13.52 5.23
C ALA A 140 1.20 12.97 5.44
N ARG A 141 0.66 12.31 4.42
CA ARG A 141 -0.65 11.65 4.47
C ARG A 141 -0.75 10.60 5.58
N GLN A 142 0.26 9.74 5.74
CA GLN A 142 0.28 8.78 6.85
C GLN A 142 0.25 9.43 8.24
N TYR A 143 0.89 10.60 8.40
CA TYR A 143 0.93 11.31 9.68
C TYR A 143 -0.38 12.05 10.00
N GLU A 144 -1.30 12.18 9.03
CA GLU A 144 -2.67 12.69 9.29
C GLU A 144 -3.51 11.67 10.08
N GLN A 145 -3.08 10.41 10.12
CA GLN A 145 -3.75 9.36 10.90
C GLN A 145 -3.36 9.44 12.39
N PRO A 146 -4.30 9.77 13.31
CA PRO A 146 -3.98 10.01 14.71
C PRO A 146 -3.33 8.81 15.42
N GLU A 147 -3.80 7.59 15.17
CA GLU A 147 -3.30 6.37 15.80
C GLU A 147 -1.86 6.06 15.36
N TYR A 148 -1.57 6.29 14.08
CA TYR A 148 -0.22 6.15 13.56
C TYR A 148 0.72 7.22 14.15
N ALA A 149 0.25 8.47 14.26
CA ALA A 149 1.01 9.55 14.86
C ALA A 149 1.27 9.34 16.37
N ALA A 150 0.33 8.71 17.07
CA ALA A 150 0.37 8.45 18.51
C ALA A 150 1.15 7.18 18.93
N THR A 151 1.33 6.21 18.03
CA THR A 151 2.05 4.94 18.32
C THR A 151 3.46 5.24 18.86
N PRO A 152 3.91 4.80 20.04
CA PRO A 152 5.26 5.11 20.52
C PRO A 152 6.39 4.64 19.60
N ILE A 153 7.56 5.31 19.65
CA ILE A 153 8.73 4.83 18.89
C ILE A 153 9.15 3.48 19.47
N GLY A 154 9.26 2.49 18.60
CA GLY A 154 9.60 1.12 18.97
C GLY A 154 8.39 0.23 19.18
N ASP A 155 7.16 0.75 19.08
CA ASP A 155 5.95 -0.05 19.25
C ASP A 155 5.36 -0.48 17.91
N ILE A 156 4.58 -1.55 17.96
CA ILE A 156 3.78 -2.03 16.84
C ILE A 156 2.67 -1.02 16.57
N ILE A 157 2.48 -0.68 15.29
CA ILE A 157 1.37 0.17 14.86
C ILE A 157 0.08 -0.65 15.02
N ALA A 158 -0.84 -0.15 15.86
CA ALA A 158 -2.09 -0.83 16.15
C ALA A 158 -3.05 -0.76 14.95
N PRO A 159 -3.85 -1.81 14.71
CA PRO A 159 -4.89 -1.76 13.69
C PRO A 159 -5.99 -0.77 14.08
N ILE A 160 -6.63 -0.18 13.09
CA ILE A 160 -7.80 0.72 13.21
C ILE A 160 -9.08 0.09 12.65
N LEU A 161 -9.07 -1.22 12.41
CA LEU A 161 -10.12 -1.98 11.70
C LEU A 161 -11.55 -1.63 12.14
N GLU A 162 -11.85 -1.72 13.44
CA GLU A 162 -13.21 -1.50 13.95
C GLU A 162 -13.68 -0.06 13.74
N ARG A 163 -12.80 0.93 13.95
CA ARG A 163 -13.08 2.34 13.67
C ARG A 163 -13.39 2.53 12.18
N THR A 164 -12.56 1.94 11.32
CA THR A 164 -12.73 2.06 9.86
C THR A 164 -13.99 1.35 9.37
N ARG A 165 -14.39 0.23 9.98
CA ARG A 165 -15.67 -0.45 9.69
C ARG A 165 -16.88 0.42 10.01
N THR A 166 -16.90 1.05 11.18
CA THR A 166 -17.97 1.99 11.55
C THR A 166 -18.07 3.13 10.54
N ARG A 167 -16.92 3.75 10.23
CA ARG A 167 -16.88 4.85 9.26
C ARG A 167 -17.29 4.41 7.86
N PHE A 168 -16.87 3.22 7.42
CA PHE A 168 -17.27 2.67 6.13
C PHE A 168 -18.80 2.58 6.01
N ALA A 169 -19.49 2.12 7.05
CA ALA A 169 -20.95 2.02 7.03
C ALA A 169 -21.62 3.40 6.85
N GLU A 170 -21.12 4.42 7.55
CA GLU A 170 -21.62 5.80 7.44
C GLU A 170 -21.43 6.39 6.04
N VAL A 171 -20.22 6.26 5.47
CA VAL A 171 -19.90 6.78 4.13
C VAL A 171 -20.67 5.99 3.06
N ALA A 172 -20.78 4.67 3.21
CA ALA A 172 -21.54 3.83 2.29
C ALA A 172 -23.03 4.24 2.26
N GLU A 173 -23.65 4.46 3.42
CA GLU A 173 -25.03 4.94 3.51
C GLU A 173 -25.20 6.32 2.86
N ALA A 174 -24.31 7.27 3.17
CA ALA A 174 -24.35 8.63 2.63
C ALA A 174 -24.27 8.67 1.10
N HIS A 175 -23.55 7.71 0.48
CA HIS A 175 -23.40 7.59 -0.95
C HIS A 175 -24.33 6.56 -1.60
N GLY A 176 -25.26 5.96 -0.84
CA GLY A 176 -26.21 4.96 -1.33
C GLY A 176 -25.57 3.66 -1.82
N TYR A 177 -24.35 3.37 -1.37
CA TYR A 177 -23.60 2.15 -1.70
C TYR A 177 -24.19 0.94 -0.96
N LYS A 178 -24.37 -0.17 -1.66
CA LYS A 178 -24.86 -1.41 -1.07
C LYS A 178 -23.70 -2.39 -0.90
N ALA A 179 -23.39 -2.70 0.36
CA ALA A 179 -22.41 -3.72 0.72
C ALA A 179 -22.76 -5.06 0.05
N GLY A 180 -21.77 -5.69 -0.59
CA GLY A 180 -21.92 -6.90 -1.42
C GLY A 180 -21.57 -6.70 -2.89
N ASP A 181 -21.41 -5.46 -3.36
CA ASP A 181 -20.98 -5.15 -4.74
C ASP A 181 -19.49 -5.47 -5.00
N ALA A 182 -18.70 -5.76 -3.95
CA ALA A 182 -17.31 -6.20 -4.02
C ALA A 182 -17.08 -7.42 -4.93
N ALA A 183 -18.03 -8.35 -5.03
CA ALA A 183 -17.88 -9.58 -5.80
C ALA A 183 -17.84 -9.39 -7.33
N ALA A 184 -18.15 -8.20 -7.86
CA ALA A 184 -18.37 -8.00 -9.30
C ALA A 184 -17.24 -7.27 -10.07
N ALA A 185 -16.04 -7.05 -9.50
CA ALA A 185 -14.96 -6.36 -10.26
C ALA A 185 -14.04 -7.37 -10.92
N ALA A 186 -14.27 -7.56 -12.22
CA ALA A 186 -13.20 -7.92 -13.15
C ALA A 186 -12.08 -6.85 -13.08
N PRO A 187 -10.81 -7.24 -13.32
CA PRO A 187 -9.68 -6.31 -13.27
C PRO A 187 -9.91 -5.15 -14.25
N CYS A 188 -9.71 -3.93 -13.75
CA CYS A 188 -9.69 -2.71 -14.53
C CYS A 188 -8.53 -2.81 -15.54
N GLU A 189 -8.82 -2.90 -16.85
CA GLU A 189 -7.80 -2.86 -17.90
C GLU A 189 -7.17 -1.46 -17.93
N ILE A 190 -6.10 -1.26 -17.15
CA ILE A 190 -5.24 -0.11 -17.29
C ILE A 190 -4.34 -0.38 -18.50
N GLY A 191 -4.77 0.13 -19.65
CA GLY A 191 -4.02 0.03 -20.90
C GLY A 191 -2.61 0.60 -20.76
N VAL A 192 -1.60 -0.27 -20.91
CA VAL A 192 -0.20 0.13 -21.07
C VAL A 192 0.00 0.54 -22.53
N PRO A 193 0.45 1.77 -22.84
CA PRO A 193 0.83 2.12 -24.21
C PRO A 193 2.07 1.31 -24.62
N ARG A 194 2.00 0.73 -25.82
CA ARG A 194 3.08 -0.04 -26.47
C ARG A 194 4.28 0.82 -26.81
#